data_AF-A0AAE5QB28-F1
#
_entry.id   AF-A0AAE5QB28-F1
#
_cell.length_a   1.000
_cell.length_b   1.000
_cell.length_c   1.000
_cell.angle_alpha   90.00
_cell.angle_beta   90.00
_cell.angle_gamma   90.00
#
_symmetry.space_group_name_H-M   'P 1'
#
loop_
_entity.id
_entity.type
_entity.pdbx_description
1 polymer ?
#
loop_
_entity_poly.entity_id
_entity_poly.type
_entity_poly.pdbx_seq_one_letter_code
_entity_poly.pdbx_strand_id
1 'polypeptide(L)'
;MITSSGSLVFTSEYFKLLIDKLHDEFIRKHNLKQLPKTFQLYGYGAYDETKPSLKTDFEALGSEFINGKYLYDKFREFEKGKPLIKLNHYYKTIILLFLGYQDYEVFLAEHKPSEDEFEKQLTLLRSNDEDITYYYINYYFGEDNTILKGQSIISKNWKKIQHIFMYPLEDGTMREYYSHGNIKRQGDTLTIKTNTLSGDRYIDGASEIYYLGHRAPSNIKYLIGTYCTFDLFTNTVAGRSILEKCDSKQEMEQKSKDSRIPPYIAMEIRNKRIVNPSVVPKHALELSSNSPYASLYGKLPGIYNVTFEFVDGFQEKLKFKILKSNFAIVTLTDNVYIEKDRIELLNKGSVINFRFNFSGIIALERVNIYFKSYYLKNNSRNQEGVFSGIDNENRLVNGSLNVDFIEA
;
A
#
# COMPACT_ATOMS: atom_id res chain seq x y z
N MET A 1 33.58 -18.86 -18.48
CA MET A 1 33.20 -17.86 -17.47
C MET A 1 31.69 -17.69 -17.55
N ILE A 2 31.03 -17.68 -16.39
CA ILE A 2 29.58 -17.81 -16.27
C ILE A 2 28.96 -16.44 -16.58
N THR A 3 28.58 -16.22 -17.84
CA THR A 3 27.64 -15.15 -18.19
C THR A 3 26.30 -15.47 -17.57
N SER A 4 25.76 -14.56 -16.77
CA SER A 4 24.51 -14.76 -16.06
C SER A 4 23.38 -15.26 -16.96
N SER A 5 22.71 -16.32 -16.52
CA SER A 5 21.68 -17.07 -17.24
C SER A 5 20.34 -16.34 -17.19
N GLY A 6 20.27 -15.17 -17.84
CA GLY A 6 19.07 -14.35 -17.85
C GLY A 6 18.94 -13.43 -19.06
N SER A 7 17.69 -13.13 -19.40
CA SER A 7 17.31 -11.98 -20.22
C SER A 7 17.71 -10.66 -19.54
N LEU A 8 18.13 -9.66 -20.30
CA LEU A 8 18.51 -8.34 -19.78
C LEU A 8 17.43 -7.30 -20.08
N VAL A 9 17.16 -6.43 -19.11
CA VAL A 9 16.19 -5.33 -19.21
C VAL A 9 16.95 -4.01 -19.25
N PHE A 10 16.67 -3.21 -20.28
CA PHE A 10 17.23 -1.88 -20.47
C PHE A 10 16.17 -0.83 -20.21
N THR A 11 16.59 0.31 -19.68
CA THR A 11 15.82 1.55 -19.80
C THR A 11 15.80 2.02 -21.26
N SER A 12 14.86 2.90 -21.60
CA SER A 12 14.76 3.45 -22.95
C SER A 12 16.03 4.17 -23.39
N GLU A 13 16.71 4.88 -22.48
CA GLU A 13 17.93 5.63 -22.80
C GLU A 13 19.11 4.68 -23.11
N TYR A 14 19.32 3.66 -22.29
CA TYR A 14 20.37 2.68 -22.56
C TYR A 14 20.09 1.78 -23.74
N PHE A 15 18.82 1.43 -23.98
CA PHE A 15 18.45 0.69 -25.18
C PHE A 15 18.72 1.50 -26.45
N LYS A 16 18.44 2.81 -26.43
CA LYS A 16 18.77 3.71 -27.53
C LYS A 16 20.28 3.72 -27.80
N LEU A 17 21.10 3.94 -26.77
CA LEU A 17 22.56 3.93 -26.90
C LEU A 17 23.09 2.62 -27.49
N LEU A 18 22.56 1.48 -27.03
CA LEU A 18 22.93 0.16 -27.55
C LEU A 18 22.62 0.03 -29.04
N ILE A 19 21.43 0.46 -29.46
CA ILE A 19 21.01 0.39 -30.86
C ILE A 19 21.81 1.35 -31.75
N ASP A 20 22.03 2.58 -31.30
CA ASP A 20 22.83 3.57 -32.03
C ASP A 20 24.25 3.03 -32.27
N LYS A 21 24.88 2.45 -31.24
CA LYS A 21 26.20 1.81 -31.37
C LYS A 21 26.20 0.62 -32.30
N LEU A 22 25.15 -0.20 -32.26
CA LEU A 22 24.99 -1.34 -33.15
C LEU A 22 24.89 -0.89 -34.62
N HIS A 23 24.15 0.18 -34.87
CA HIS A 23 23.98 0.76 -36.19
C HIS A 23 25.28 1.40 -36.71
N ASP A 24 25.99 2.15 -35.87
CA ASP A 24 27.28 2.75 -36.20
C ASP A 24 28.32 1.69 -36.57
N GLU A 25 28.42 0.64 -35.75
CA GLU A 25 29.35 -0.47 -35.99
C GLU A 25 29.02 -1.23 -37.27
N PHE A 26 27.73 -1.43 -37.57
CA PHE A 26 27.29 -2.03 -38.82
C PHE A 26 27.67 -1.19 -40.05
N ILE A 27 27.45 0.13 -40.00
CA ILE A 27 27.86 1.06 -41.06
C ILE A 27 29.38 0.97 -41.27
N ARG A 28 30.15 1.00 -40.19
CA ARG A 28 31.61 0.96 -40.20
C ARG A 28 32.13 -0.35 -40.77
N LYS A 29 31.62 -1.50 -40.30
CA LYS A 29 32.05 -2.84 -40.74
C LYS A 29 31.86 -3.06 -42.25
N HIS A 30 30.78 -2.53 -42.81
CA HIS A 30 30.42 -2.71 -44.23
C HIS A 30 30.75 -1.50 -45.11
N ASN A 31 31.45 -0.49 -44.58
CA ASN A 31 31.81 0.75 -45.29
C ASN A 31 30.60 1.43 -45.97
N LEU A 32 29.46 1.50 -45.28
CA LEU A 32 28.23 2.08 -45.80
C LEU A 32 28.22 3.61 -45.59
N LYS A 33 27.46 4.33 -46.42
CA LYS A 33 27.21 5.78 -46.21
C LYS A 33 25.99 6.04 -45.31
N GLN A 34 25.06 5.09 -45.25
CA GLN A 34 23.82 5.16 -44.48
C GLN A 34 23.29 3.75 -44.20
N LEU A 35 22.40 3.63 -43.21
CA LEU A 35 21.74 2.35 -42.93
C LEU A 35 20.86 1.89 -44.11
N PRO A 36 20.86 0.59 -44.41
CA PRO A 36 19.88 -0.01 -45.32
C PRO A 36 18.44 0.16 -44.81
N LYS A 37 17.46 -0.04 -45.70
CA LYS A 37 16.04 -0.11 -45.31
C LYS A 37 15.83 -1.21 -44.27
N THR A 38 14.84 -1.02 -43.39
CA THR A 38 14.56 -1.86 -42.22
C THR A 38 14.59 -3.37 -42.48
N PHE A 39 13.92 -3.86 -43.54
CA PHE A 39 13.92 -5.29 -43.88
C PHE A 39 15.32 -5.81 -44.22
N GLN A 40 16.11 -5.02 -44.94
CA GLN A 40 17.50 -5.34 -45.27
C GLN A 40 18.42 -5.25 -44.05
N LEU A 41 18.31 -4.18 -43.25
CA LEU A 41 19.15 -3.98 -42.08
C LEU A 41 19.01 -5.13 -41.08
N TYR A 42 17.77 -5.52 -40.75
CA TYR A 42 17.53 -6.57 -39.76
C TYR A 42 17.50 -7.99 -40.36
N GLY A 43 17.46 -8.14 -41.69
CA GLY A 43 17.46 -9.44 -42.36
C GLY A 43 16.17 -10.26 -42.13
N TYR A 44 15.00 -9.66 -42.38
CA TYR A 44 13.71 -10.38 -42.32
C TYR A 44 12.77 -9.97 -43.45
N GLY A 45 11.83 -10.86 -43.81
CA GLY A 45 10.95 -10.65 -44.96
C GLY A 45 11.70 -10.85 -46.29
N ALA A 46 11.36 -10.08 -47.32
CA ALA A 46 11.99 -10.14 -48.64
C ALA A 46 13.27 -9.29 -48.70
N TYR A 47 14.29 -9.65 -47.90
CA TYR A 47 15.61 -9.02 -47.96
C TYR A 47 16.52 -9.74 -48.95
N ASP A 48 17.58 -9.07 -49.41
CA ASP A 48 18.57 -9.63 -50.32
C ASP A 48 19.72 -10.24 -49.52
N GLU A 49 19.86 -11.57 -49.57
CA GLU A 49 20.89 -12.32 -48.86
C GLU A 49 22.32 -12.01 -49.33
N THR A 50 22.47 -11.43 -50.53
CA THR A 50 23.78 -11.03 -51.07
C THR A 50 24.26 -9.68 -50.52
N LYS A 51 23.39 -8.95 -49.84
CA LYS A 51 23.68 -7.63 -49.25
C LYS A 51 23.83 -7.74 -47.73
N PRO A 52 24.63 -6.86 -47.10
CA PRO A 52 24.87 -6.94 -45.67
C PRO A 52 23.58 -6.76 -44.86
N SER A 53 23.48 -7.52 -43.76
CA SER A 53 22.40 -7.43 -42.77
C SER A 53 22.93 -7.79 -41.38
N LEU A 54 22.29 -7.29 -40.33
CA LEU A 54 22.59 -7.68 -38.95
C LEU A 54 22.35 -9.16 -38.72
N LYS A 55 21.36 -9.75 -39.40
CA LYS A 55 21.11 -11.20 -39.35
C LYS A 55 22.35 -11.97 -39.80
N THR A 56 22.85 -11.70 -41.01
CA THR A 56 24.02 -12.39 -41.57
C THR A 56 25.28 -12.15 -40.74
N ASP A 57 25.44 -10.96 -40.18
CA ASP A 57 26.57 -10.66 -39.29
C ASP A 57 26.52 -11.42 -37.97
N PHE A 58 25.35 -11.50 -37.36
CA PHE A 58 25.16 -12.24 -36.11
C PHE A 58 25.28 -13.76 -36.34
N GLU A 59 24.80 -14.28 -37.47
CA GLU A 59 24.98 -15.67 -37.87
C GLU A 59 26.45 -16.02 -38.13
N ALA A 60 27.27 -15.06 -38.59
CA ALA A 60 28.70 -15.25 -38.75
C ALA A 60 29.48 -15.26 -37.40
N LEU A 61 28.91 -14.66 -36.36
CA LEU A 61 29.50 -14.63 -35.01
C LEU A 61 29.03 -15.78 -34.12
N GLY A 62 27.85 -16.36 -34.41
CA GLY A 62 27.28 -17.48 -33.70
C GLY A 62 27.24 -18.76 -34.52
N SER A 63 26.76 -19.86 -33.93
CA SER A 63 26.50 -21.12 -34.63
C SER A 63 25.01 -21.41 -34.84
N GLU A 64 24.15 -20.44 -34.53
CA GLU A 64 22.70 -20.59 -34.48
C GLU A 64 22.00 -19.63 -35.45
N PHE A 65 20.81 -20.02 -35.89
CA PHE A 65 19.96 -19.21 -36.76
C PHE A 65 19.50 -17.92 -36.07
N ILE A 66 19.56 -16.79 -36.79
CA ILE A 66 19.11 -15.49 -36.28
C ILE A 66 17.73 -15.14 -36.86
N ASN A 67 16.77 -14.94 -35.97
CA ASN A 67 15.48 -14.34 -36.32
C ASN A 67 15.58 -12.81 -36.38
N GLY A 68 15.90 -12.29 -37.56
CA GLY A 68 16.00 -10.85 -37.81
C GLY A 68 14.79 -10.02 -37.34
N LYS A 69 13.58 -10.58 -37.33
CA LYS A 69 12.37 -9.90 -36.87
C LYS A 69 12.41 -9.57 -35.36
N TYR A 70 13.14 -10.34 -34.55
CA TYR A 70 13.19 -10.14 -33.11
C TYR A 70 13.73 -8.76 -32.73
N LEU A 71 14.91 -8.39 -33.24
CA LEU A 71 15.54 -7.13 -32.90
C LEU A 71 14.74 -5.94 -33.47
N TYR A 72 14.16 -6.11 -34.66
CA TYR A 72 13.21 -5.14 -35.21
C TYR A 72 12.00 -4.94 -34.31
N ASP A 73 11.36 -6.00 -33.81
CA ASP A 73 10.23 -5.90 -32.91
C ASP A 73 10.62 -5.16 -31.61
N LYS A 74 11.84 -5.39 -31.09
CA LYS A 74 12.36 -4.67 -29.91
C LYS A 74 12.61 -3.18 -30.19
N PHE A 75 13.14 -2.87 -31.37
CA PHE A 75 13.27 -1.49 -31.81
C PHE A 75 11.90 -0.81 -31.95
N ARG A 76 10.89 -1.51 -32.49
CA ARG A 76 9.52 -0.99 -32.52
C ARG A 76 8.89 -0.79 -31.15
N GLU A 77 9.18 -1.67 -30.18
CA GLU A 77 8.73 -1.47 -28.79
C GLU A 77 9.28 -0.16 -28.23
N PHE A 78 10.55 0.14 -28.50
CA PHE A 78 11.20 1.38 -28.13
C PHE A 78 10.58 2.60 -28.83
N GLU A 79 10.42 2.57 -30.15
CA GLU A 79 9.79 3.66 -30.93
C GLU A 79 8.35 3.97 -30.49
N LYS A 80 7.64 2.98 -29.94
CA LYS A 80 6.31 3.15 -29.34
C LYS A 80 6.33 3.77 -27.94
N GLY A 81 7.49 4.16 -27.42
CA GLY A 81 7.66 4.79 -26.11
C GLY A 81 7.63 3.82 -24.94
N LYS A 82 7.96 2.54 -25.15
CA LYS A 82 8.02 1.58 -24.03
C LYS A 82 9.23 1.90 -23.13
N PRO A 83 9.03 2.10 -21.81
CA PRO A 83 10.08 2.61 -20.93
C PRO A 83 11.17 1.57 -20.60
N LEU A 84 10.83 0.28 -20.67
CA LEU A 84 11.74 -0.82 -20.40
C LEU A 84 11.74 -1.83 -21.56
N ILE A 85 12.90 -2.10 -22.13
CA ILE A 85 13.08 -3.02 -23.26
C ILE A 85 13.85 -4.25 -22.80
N LYS A 86 13.26 -5.43 -23.01
CA LYS A 86 13.82 -6.71 -22.56
C LYS A 86 14.40 -7.49 -23.73
N LEU A 87 15.71 -7.73 -23.71
CA LEU A 87 16.42 -8.63 -24.61
C LEU A 87 16.55 -10.02 -23.97
N ASN A 88 16.34 -11.08 -24.74
CA ASN A 88 16.61 -12.43 -24.27
C ASN A 88 18.13 -12.68 -24.18
N HIS A 89 18.51 -13.78 -23.54
CA HIS A 89 19.92 -14.11 -23.33
C HIS A 89 20.72 -14.20 -24.64
N TYR A 90 20.14 -14.82 -25.67
CA TYR A 90 20.84 -15.04 -26.95
C TYR A 90 21.15 -13.73 -27.68
N TYR A 91 20.15 -12.85 -27.88
CA TYR A 91 20.36 -11.56 -28.53
C TYR A 91 21.19 -10.60 -27.67
N LYS A 92 21.05 -10.68 -26.34
CA LYS A 92 21.92 -9.98 -25.40
C LYS A 92 23.39 -10.30 -25.71
N THR A 93 23.74 -11.57 -25.77
CA THR A 93 25.13 -12.03 -25.97
C THR A 93 25.65 -11.71 -27.37
N ILE A 94 24.89 -11.99 -28.43
CA ILE A 94 25.37 -11.80 -29.80
C ILE A 94 25.60 -10.33 -30.15
N ILE A 95 24.79 -9.41 -29.60
CA ILE A 95 24.96 -7.97 -29.79
C ILE A 95 26.26 -7.48 -29.14
N LEU A 96 26.59 -7.93 -27.93
CA LEU A 96 27.86 -7.55 -27.30
C LEU A 96 29.07 -8.09 -28.07
N LEU A 97 28.99 -9.34 -28.51
CA LEU A 97 30.06 -9.95 -29.31
C LEU A 97 30.28 -9.16 -30.61
N PHE A 98 29.19 -8.74 -31.27
CA PHE A 98 29.27 -7.89 -32.45
C PHE A 98 29.91 -6.52 -32.15
N LEU A 99 29.61 -5.94 -30.99
CA LEU A 99 30.15 -4.66 -30.55
C LEU A 99 31.55 -4.76 -29.91
N GLY A 100 32.09 -5.96 -29.70
CA GLY A 100 33.41 -6.18 -29.12
C GLY A 100 33.48 -6.07 -27.59
N TYR A 101 32.36 -6.15 -26.87
CA TYR A 101 32.31 -6.08 -25.40
C TYR A 101 32.26 -7.46 -24.75
N GLN A 102 32.92 -7.60 -23.60
CA GLN A 102 32.91 -8.85 -22.82
C GLN A 102 31.58 -9.07 -22.10
N ASP A 103 31.03 -8.01 -21.50
CA ASP A 103 29.75 -8.03 -20.80
C ASP A 103 29.07 -6.66 -20.86
N TYR A 104 27.84 -6.60 -20.33
CA TYR A 104 27.07 -5.36 -20.30
C TYR A 104 27.52 -4.40 -19.21
N GLU A 105 28.20 -4.86 -18.15
CA GLU A 105 28.70 -3.97 -17.11
C GLU A 105 29.81 -3.06 -17.68
N VAL A 106 30.71 -3.64 -18.48
CA VAL A 106 31.74 -2.89 -19.23
C VAL A 106 31.09 -1.91 -20.21
N PHE A 107 30.13 -2.38 -21.02
CA PHE A 107 29.43 -1.50 -21.97
C PHE A 107 28.78 -0.28 -21.29
N LEU A 108 28.08 -0.50 -20.17
CA LEU A 108 27.41 0.56 -19.42
C LEU A 108 28.39 1.50 -18.73
N ALA A 109 29.49 0.98 -18.20
CA ALA A 109 30.52 1.79 -17.56
C ALA A 109 31.18 2.77 -18.55
N GLU A 110 31.32 2.37 -19.81
CA GLU A 110 31.88 3.21 -20.88
C GLU A 110 30.87 4.21 -21.47
N HIS A 111 29.56 3.93 -21.35
CA HIS A 111 28.50 4.75 -21.95
C HIS A 111 27.53 5.27 -20.89
N LYS A 112 27.91 6.35 -20.20
CA LYS A 112 27.12 6.96 -19.12
C LYS A 112 26.37 8.21 -19.58
N PRO A 113 25.09 8.11 -20.01
CA PRO A 113 24.28 9.27 -20.39
C PRO A 113 24.04 10.24 -19.23
N SER A 114 23.80 9.73 -18.02
CA SER A 114 23.75 10.49 -16.77
C SER A 114 24.01 9.58 -15.56
N GLU A 115 24.37 10.16 -14.42
CA GLU A 115 24.55 9.41 -13.15
C GLU A 115 23.24 8.75 -12.70
N ASP A 116 22.13 9.50 -12.72
CA ASP A 116 20.81 8.99 -12.35
C ASP A 116 20.36 7.80 -13.21
N GLU A 117 20.59 7.87 -14.52
CA GLU A 117 20.19 6.80 -15.43
C GLU A 117 21.10 5.57 -15.28
N PHE A 118 22.40 5.79 -15.08
CA PHE A 118 23.36 4.71 -14.79
C PHE A 118 22.98 3.93 -13.53
N GLU A 119 22.60 4.61 -12.45
CA GLU A 119 22.13 3.94 -11.22
C GLU A 119 20.82 3.16 -11.42
N LYS A 120 19.85 3.72 -12.17
CA LYS A 120 18.61 2.99 -12.54
C LYS A 120 18.92 1.71 -13.32
N GLN A 121 19.83 1.79 -14.30
CA GLN A 121 20.18 0.67 -15.15
C GLN A 121 20.98 -0.41 -14.38
N LEU A 122 21.89 -0.01 -13.50
CA LEU A 122 22.61 -0.91 -12.59
C LEU A 122 21.67 -1.65 -11.65
N THR A 123 20.66 -0.94 -11.12
CA THR A 123 19.62 -1.55 -10.28
C THR A 123 18.86 -2.65 -11.02
N LEU A 124 18.52 -2.41 -12.30
CA LEU A 124 17.84 -3.41 -13.14
C LEU A 124 18.74 -4.64 -13.40
N LEU A 125 20.04 -4.45 -13.64
CA LEU A 125 21.00 -5.55 -13.82
C LEU A 125 21.13 -6.41 -12.57
N ARG A 126 21.37 -5.78 -11.43
CA ARG A 126 21.52 -6.47 -10.14
C ARG A 126 20.24 -7.20 -9.71
N SER A 127 19.08 -6.67 -10.08
CA SER A 127 17.78 -7.29 -9.76
C SER A 127 17.49 -8.62 -10.48
N ASN A 128 18.27 -8.99 -11.51
CA ASN A 128 18.09 -10.24 -12.25
C ASN A 128 18.97 -11.40 -11.75
N ASP A 129 20.06 -11.15 -11.02
CA ASP A 129 21.11 -12.16 -10.80
C ASP A 129 21.18 -12.76 -9.38
N GLU A 130 20.50 -12.20 -8.38
CA GLU A 130 20.43 -12.81 -7.05
C GLU A 130 18.97 -13.00 -6.62
N ASP A 131 18.55 -14.22 -6.29
CA ASP A 131 17.25 -14.50 -5.64
C ASP A 131 17.33 -14.01 -4.18
N ILE A 132 17.30 -12.69 -3.98
CA ILE A 132 17.45 -12.09 -2.66
C ILE A 132 16.20 -12.41 -1.84
N THR A 133 16.42 -12.95 -0.64
CA THR A 133 15.39 -13.23 0.35
C THR A 133 15.48 -12.21 1.48
N TYR A 134 14.33 -11.67 1.89
CA TYR A 134 14.20 -10.71 2.96
C TYR A 134 13.33 -11.28 4.07
N TYR A 135 13.71 -11.00 5.31
CA TYR A 135 13.06 -11.49 6.53
C TYR A 135 12.42 -10.34 7.28
N TYR A 136 11.19 -10.52 7.74
CA TYR A 136 10.42 -9.51 8.45
C TYR A 136 9.66 -10.11 9.63
N ILE A 137 9.48 -9.30 10.69
CA ILE A 137 8.44 -9.53 11.69
C ILE A 137 7.16 -8.86 11.21
N ASN A 138 6.06 -9.60 11.22
CA ASN A 138 4.72 -9.07 10.96
C ASN A 138 4.01 -8.77 12.27
N TYR A 139 3.50 -7.55 12.43
CA TYR A 139 2.69 -7.14 13.56
C TYR A 139 1.27 -6.81 13.10
N TYR A 140 0.28 -7.37 13.79
CA TYR A 140 -1.13 -7.10 13.54
C TYR A 140 -1.94 -7.18 14.84
N PHE A 141 -3.09 -6.51 14.87
CA PHE A 141 -4.02 -6.61 15.97
C PHE A 141 -4.92 -7.83 15.74
N GLY A 142 -4.95 -8.75 16.70
CA GLY A 142 -5.64 -10.03 16.62
C GLY A 142 -7.05 -10.01 17.19
N GLU A 143 -7.63 -11.21 17.24
CA GLU A 143 -9.01 -11.51 17.59
C GLU A 143 -9.32 -11.21 19.07
N ASP A 144 -8.36 -11.46 19.96
CA ASP A 144 -8.51 -11.35 21.42
C ASP A 144 -8.15 -9.96 21.97
N ASN A 145 -8.22 -8.91 21.13
CA ASN A 145 -7.78 -7.54 21.45
C ASN A 145 -6.29 -7.47 21.87
N THR A 146 -5.50 -8.41 21.40
CA THR A 146 -4.06 -8.51 21.60
C THR A 146 -3.31 -8.17 20.32
N ILE A 147 -2.05 -7.81 20.45
CA ILE A 147 -1.16 -7.67 19.30
C ILE A 147 -0.42 -8.99 19.14
N LEU A 148 -0.46 -9.52 17.93
CA LEU A 148 0.21 -10.75 17.56
C LEU A 148 1.43 -10.46 16.70
N LYS A 149 2.39 -11.37 16.76
CA LYS A 149 3.57 -11.38 15.91
C LYS A 149 3.52 -12.58 14.99
N GLY A 150 3.97 -12.36 13.78
CA GLY A 150 4.24 -13.41 12.80
C GLY A 150 5.59 -13.18 12.16
N GLN A 151 5.96 -14.12 11.29
CA GLN A 151 7.11 -14.00 10.42
C GLN A 151 6.64 -13.73 9.01
N SER A 152 7.44 -13.02 8.23
CA SER A 152 7.18 -12.78 6.82
C SER A 152 8.46 -12.87 6.01
N ILE A 153 8.45 -13.74 5.01
CA ILE A 153 9.61 -14.04 4.17
C ILE A 153 9.26 -13.62 2.75
N ILE A 154 9.97 -12.63 2.23
CA ILE A 154 9.84 -12.17 0.84
C ILE A 154 10.98 -12.76 0.04
N SER A 155 10.67 -13.46 -1.05
CA SER A 155 11.65 -14.17 -1.87
C SER A 155 11.45 -13.91 -3.36
N LYS A 156 12.41 -14.39 -4.16
CA LYS A 156 12.43 -14.27 -5.62
C LYS A 156 12.35 -12.83 -6.10
N ASN A 157 13.12 -11.94 -5.47
CA ASN A 157 13.16 -10.50 -5.77
C ASN A 157 11.78 -9.85 -5.72
N TRP A 158 11.13 -9.96 -4.56
CA TRP A 158 9.80 -9.36 -4.31
C TRP A 158 8.71 -9.89 -5.24
N LYS A 159 8.76 -11.18 -5.61
CA LYS A 159 7.69 -11.85 -6.37
C LYS A 159 6.82 -12.73 -5.48
N LYS A 160 7.40 -13.29 -4.43
CA LYS A 160 6.72 -14.23 -3.52
C LYS A 160 6.83 -13.75 -2.08
N ILE A 161 5.81 -14.04 -1.31
CA ILE A 161 5.81 -13.85 0.14
C ILE A 161 5.25 -15.08 0.82
N GLN A 162 5.75 -15.35 2.02
CA GLN A 162 5.19 -16.32 2.94
C GLN A 162 4.98 -15.64 4.29
N HIS A 163 3.76 -15.66 4.80
CA HIS A 163 3.45 -15.26 6.16
C HIS A 163 3.33 -16.50 7.03
N ILE A 164 3.89 -16.43 8.23
CA ILE A 164 3.74 -17.42 9.28
C ILE A 164 3.12 -16.69 10.47
N PHE A 165 1.82 -16.88 10.66
CA PHE A 165 1.09 -16.32 11.78
C PHE A 165 1.31 -17.18 13.01
N MET A 166 1.70 -16.57 14.13
CA MET A 166 2.05 -17.30 15.35
C MET A 166 1.07 -16.93 16.46
N TYR A 167 0.40 -17.94 17.01
CA TYR A 167 -0.57 -17.79 18.10
C TYR A 167 -0.05 -18.49 19.35
N PRO A 168 0.21 -17.76 20.45
CA PRO A 168 0.64 -18.39 21.70
C PRO A 168 -0.49 -19.24 22.29
N LEU A 169 -0.15 -20.42 22.78
CA LEU A 169 -1.03 -21.34 23.50
C LEU A 169 -0.76 -21.27 25.01
N GLU A 170 -1.73 -21.72 25.81
CA GLU A 170 -1.65 -21.69 27.29
C GLU A 170 -0.48 -22.54 27.85
N ASP A 171 -0.07 -23.59 27.13
CA ASP A 171 1.05 -24.46 27.48
C ASP A 171 2.43 -23.87 27.17
N GLY A 172 2.48 -22.63 26.66
CA GLY A 172 3.70 -21.93 26.27
C GLY A 172 4.21 -22.28 24.86
N THR A 173 3.52 -23.16 24.13
CA THR A 173 3.83 -23.46 22.73
C THR A 173 3.18 -22.44 21.78
N MET A 174 3.56 -22.47 20.50
CA MET A 174 3.04 -21.58 19.46
C MET A 174 2.35 -22.39 18.39
N ARG A 175 1.12 -22.02 18.04
CA ARG A 175 0.44 -22.53 16.86
C ARG A 175 0.77 -21.68 15.65
N GLU A 176 1.24 -22.30 14.58
CA GLU A 176 1.64 -21.61 13.36
C GLU A 176 0.64 -21.85 12.22
N TYR A 177 0.29 -20.78 11.51
CA TYR A 177 -0.49 -20.85 10.28
C TYR A 177 0.27 -20.23 9.13
N TYR A 178 0.32 -20.95 8.02
CA TYR A 178 1.12 -20.59 6.85
C TYR A 178 0.24 -20.04 5.74
N SER A 179 0.61 -18.88 5.22
CA SER A 179 -0.04 -18.26 4.08
C SER A 179 1.00 -17.92 3.02
N HIS A 180 0.71 -18.24 1.76
CA HIS A 180 1.64 -18.04 0.65
C HIS A 180 1.04 -17.09 -0.37
N GLY A 181 1.79 -16.07 -0.77
CA GLY A 181 1.30 -15.03 -1.65
C GLY A 181 2.21 -14.67 -2.81
N ASN A 182 1.59 -13.99 -3.76
CA ASN A 182 2.29 -13.31 -4.84
C ASN A 182 2.31 -11.81 -4.56
N ILE A 183 3.46 -11.19 -4.78
CA ILE A 183 3.63 -9.75 -4.68
C ILE A 183 3.55 -9.17 -6.09
N LYS A 184 2.76 -8.10 -6.25
CA LYS A 184 2.71 -7.28 -7.45
C LYS A 184 3.04 -5.85 -7.07
N ARG A 185 4.10 -5.30 -7.67
CA ARG A 185 4.44 -3.88 -7.52
C ARG A 185 3.71 -3.05 -8.57
N GLN A 186 3.04 -2.00 -8.13
CA GLN A 186 2.39 -1.02 -9.00
C GLN A 186 2.81 0.38 -8.52
N GLY A 187 3.76 1.00 -9.23
CA GLY A 187 4.38 2.26 -8.82
C GLY A 187 4.98 2.19 -7.42
N ASP A 188 4.47 3.06 -6.54
CA ASP A 188 4.88 3.21 -5.13
C ASP A 188 4.11 2.28 -4.18
N THR A 189 3.37 1.30 -4.69
CA THR A 189 2.61 0.35 -3.88
C THR A 189 2.98 -1.10 -4.16
N LEU A 190 2.84 -1.94 -3.14
CA LEU A 190 2.85 -3.38 -3.24
C LEU A 190 1.47 -3.92 -2.94
N THR A 191 0.92 -4.70 -3.86
CA THR A 191 -0.27 -5.51 -3.62
C THR A 191 0.14 -6.95 -3.42
N ILE A 192 -0.36 -7.54 -2.35
CA ILE A 192 -0.13 -8.94 -2.01
C ILE A 192 -1.47 -9.65 -2.00
N LYS A 193 -1.52 -10.80 -2.68
CA LYS A 193 -2.63 -11.73 -2.55
C LYS A 193 -2.08 -13.06 -2.07
N THR A 194 -2.59 -13.53 -0.94
CA THR A 194 -2.16 -14.78 -0.32
C THR A 194 -3.25 -15.83 -0.42
N ASN A 195 -2.82 -17.09 -0.38
CA ASN A 195 -3.67 -18.25 -0.23
C ASN A 195 -3.24 -18.96 1.05
N THR A 196 -4.22 -19.43 1.82
CA THR A 196 -4.00 -20.14 3.07
C THR A 196 -4.43 -21.59 2.89
N LEU A 197 -3.64 -22.52 3.42
CA LEU A 197 -3.98 -23.93 3.39
C LEU A 197 -5.05 -24.20 4.45
N SER A 198 -6.21 -24.71 4.03
CA SER A 198 -7.30 -25.10 4.92
C SER A 198 -7.69 -26.54 4.60
N GLY A 199 -7.28 -27.48 5.45
CA GLY A 199 -7.33 -28.91 5.14
C GLY A 199 -6.42 -29.23 3.94
N ASP A 200 -6.96 -29.92 2.93
CA ASP A 200 -6.21 -30.32 1.72
C ASP A 200 -6.30 -29.30 0.57
N ARG A 201 -6.97 -28.15 0.78
CA ARG A 201 -7.20 -27.15 -0.28
C ARG A 201 -6.63 -25.79 0.11
N TYR A 202 -6.03 -25.13 -0.88
CA TYR A 202 -5.71 -23.72 -0.78
C TYR A 202 -6.97 -22.90 -1.01
N ILE A 203 -7.32 -22.10 -0.01
CA ILE A 203 -8.39 -21.11 -0.11
C ILE A 203 -7.78 -19.72 -0.26
N ASP A 204 -8.55 -18.79 -0.81
CA ASP A 204 -8.17 -17.38 -0.83
C ASP A 204 -7.91 -16.91 0.60
N GLY A 205 -6.73 -16.34 0.82
CA GLY A 205 -6.27 -15.84 2.11
C GLY A 205 -6.49 -14.33 2.21
N ALA A 206 -5.41 -13.61 2.49
CA ALA A 206 -5.42 -12.18 2.68
C ALA A 206 -5.17 -11.41 1.38
N SER A 207 -5.79 -10.23 1.29
CA SER A 207 -5.42 -9.20 0.32
C SER A 207 -4.79 -8.04 1.08
N GLU A 208 -3.56 -7.67 0.73
CA GLU A 208 -2.79 -6.65 1.44
C GLU A 208 -2.26 -5.60 0.47
N ILE A 209 -2.15 -4.36 0.96
CA ILE A 209 -1.57 -3.25 0.22
C ILE A 209 -0.59 -2.52 1.13
N TYR A 210 0.65 -2.35 0.68
CA TYR A 210 1.71 -1.62 1.37
C TYR A 210 2.18 -0.45 0.53
N TYR A 211 2.45 0.68 1.18
CA TYR A 211 3.03 1.85 0.52
C TYR A 211 4.56 1.86 0.70
N LEU A 212 5.28 2.03 -0.41
CA LEU A 212 6.75 2.10 -0.45
C LEU A 212 7.27 3.54 -0.57
N GLY A 213 6.43 4.45 -1.07
CA GLY A 213 6.89 5.73 -1.62
C GLY A 213 7.90 5.54 -2.75
N HIS A 214 8.67 6.58 -3.05
CA HIS A 214 9.67 6.57 -4.12
C HIS A 214 10.96 5.79 -3.78
N ARG A 215 10.97 4.96 -2.72
CA ARG A 215 12.16 4.23 -2.27
C ARG A 215 12.20 2.82 -2.85
N ALA A 216 13.41 2.29 -3.04
CA ALA A 216 13.58 0.88 -3.35
C ALA A 216 13.11 0.01 -2.16
N PRO A 217 12.34 -1.07 -2.39
CA PRO A 217 11.84 -1.94 -1.32
C PRO A 217 12.93 -2.49 -0.39
N SER A 218 14.14 -2.73 -0.92
CA SER A 218 15.30 -3.18 -0.16
C SER A 218 15.74 -2.22 0.96
N ASN A 219 15.45 -0.93 0.82
CA ASN A 219 15.94 0.14 1.70
C ASN A 219 14.89 0.55 2.74
N ILE A 220 13.74 -0.12 2.78
CA ILE A 220 12.64 0.20 3.68
C ILE A 220 12.71 -0.72 4.91
N LYS A 221 12.88 -0.12 6.08
CA LYS A 221 12.93 -0.85 7.36
C LYS A 221 11.55 -1.27 7.85
N TYR A 222 10.53 -0.43 7.63
CA TYR A 222 9.15 -0.69 8.05
C TYR A 222 8.21 -0.54 6.86
N LEU A 223 7.48 -1.61 6.54
CA LEU A 223 6.36 -1.54 5.60
C LEU A 223 5.07 -1.43 6.40
N ILE A 224 4.37 -0.32 6.24
CA ILE A 224 3.06 -0.12 6.86
C ILE A 224 2.01 -0.29 5.76
N GLY A 225 1.06 -1.18 6.01
CA GLY A 225 0.05 -1.53 5.05
C GLY A 225 -1.30 -1.78 5.68
N THR A 226 -2.26 -2.07 4.81
CA THR A 226 -3.60 -2.51 5.20
C THR A 226 -3.86 -3.89 4.65
N TYR A 227 -4.55 -4.72 5.42
CA TYR A 227 -4.96 -6.06 5.02
C TYR A 227 -6.47 -6.22 5.11
N CYS A 228 -6.99 -7.17 4.33
CA CYS A 228 -8.34 -7.71 4.43
C CYS A 228 -8.23 -9.25 4.38
N THR A 229 -8.83 -9.94 5.35
CA THR A 229 -8.74 -11.41 5.49
C THR A 229 -9.95 -11.95 6.27
N PHE A 230 -9.99 -13.27 6.49
CA PHE A 230 -10.84 -13.90 7.49
C PHE A 230 -10.07 -14.17 8.78
N ASP A 231 -10.74 -14.03 9.93
CA ASP A 231 -10.18 -14.41 11.22
C ASP A 231 -10.46 -15.86 11.60
N LEU A 232 -9.95 -16.28 12.77
CA LEU A 232 -10.16 -17.63 13.32
C LEU A 232 -11.65 -17.97 13.54
N PHE A 233 -12.51 -16.96 13.66
CA PHE A 233 -13.96 -17.11 13.80
C PHE A 233 -14.70 -16.95 12.45
N THR A 234 -13.97 -16.93 11.34
CA THR A 234 -14.48 -16.76 9.97
C THR A 234 -15.15 -15.40 9.70
N ASN A 235 -14.94 -14.40 10.55
CA ASN A 235 -15.40 -13.04 10.30
C ASN A 235 -14.51 -12.39 9.23
N THR A 236 -15.10 -11.55 8.39
CA THR A 236 -14.31 -10.71 7.47
C THR A 236 -13.71 -9.57 8.27
N VAL A 237 -12.40 -9.39 8.19
CA VAL A 237 -11.67 -8.40 8.98
C VAL A 237 -10.76 -7.57 8.09
N ALA A 238 -10.61 -6.30 8.45
CA ALA A 238 -9.65 -5.41 7.82
C ALA A 238 -8.87 -4.65 8.88
N GLY A 239 -7.61 -4.34 8.62
CA GLY A 239 -6.81 -3.63 9.59
C GLY A 239 -5.49 -3.12 9.05
N ARG A 240 -4.69 -2.55 9.95
CA ARG A 240 -3.31 -2.13 9.67
C ARG A 240 -2.34 -3.24 10.08
N SER A 241 -1.36 -3.52 9.22
CA SER A 241 -0.23 -4.40 9.50
C SER A 241 1.09 -3.65 9.35
N ILE A 242 2.11 -4.10 10.07
CA ILE A 242 3.47 -3.57 9.96
C ILE A 242 4.44 -4.72 9.75
N LEU A 243 5.25 -4.66 8.69
CA LEU A 243 6.39 -5.55 8.50
C LEU A 243 7.68 -4.82 8.89
N GLU A 244 8.35 -5.26 9.94
CA GLU A 244 9.68 -4.76 10.36
C GLU A 244 10.77 -5.65 9.78
N LYS A 245 11.67 -5.08 8.99
CA LYS A 245 12.78 -5.80 8.36
C LYS A 245 13.80 -6.25 9.40
N CYS A 246 14.25 -7.49 9.28
CA CYS A 246 15.36 -8.07 10.02
C CYS A 246 16.60 -8.20 9.12
N ASP A 247 17.78 -8.22 9.73
CA ASP A 247 19.06 -8.40 9.04
C ASP A 247 19.29 -9.87 8.67
N SER A 248 18.67 -10.81 9.40
CA SER A 248 18.81 -12.25 9.15
C SER A 248 17.56 -13.06 9.50
N LYS A 249 17.52 -14.31 9.02
CA LYS A 249 16.48 -15.29 9.39
C LYS A 249 16.48 -15.59 10.89
N GLN A 250 17.67 -15.75 11.47
CA GLN A 250 17.85 -16.08 12.89
C GLN A 250 17.31 -14.96 13.79
N GLU A 251 17.57 -13.70 13.43
CA GLU A 251 17.03 -12.55 14.15
C GLU A 251 15.50 -12.54 14.10
N MET A 252 14.90 -12.78 12.92
CA MET A 252 13.45 -12.86 12.74
C MET A 252 12.85 -13.97 13.63
N GLU A 253 13.44 -15.16 13.63
CA GLU A 253 12.96 -16.29 14.43
C GLU A 253 13.05 -16.04 15.94
N GLN A 254 14.07 -15.33 16.41
CA GLN A 254 14.21 -14.95 17.81
C GLN A 254 13.19 -13.86 18.19
N LYS A 255 13.10 -12.79 17.40
CA LYS A 255 12.18 -11.67 17.67
C LYS A 255 10.71 -12.06 17.59
N SER A 256 10.34 -13.02 16.75
CA SER A 256 8.96 -13.47 16.62
C SER A 256 8.48 -14.25 17.85
N LYS A 257 9.39 -14.96 18.54
CA LYS A 257 9.10 -15.77 19.74
C LYS A 257 9.12 -14.97 21.04
N ASP A 258 9.80 -13.82 21.09
CA ASP A 258 9.70 -12.88 22.21
C ASP A 258 8.22 -12.49 22.41
N SER A 259 7.72 -12.33 23.63
CA SER A 259 6.36 -11.83 23.86
C SER A 259 6.27 -10.30 23.79
N ARG A 260 7.41 -9.60 23.85
CA ARG A 260 7.46 -8.14 23.88
C ARG A 260 7.07 -7.54 22.53
N ILE A 261 6.14 -6.59 22.59
CA ILE A 261 5.75 -5.74 21.47
C ILE A 261 6.37 -4.35 21.66
N PRO A 262 7.08 -3.79 20.67
CA PRO A 262 7.59 -2.43 20.78
C PRO A 262 6.45 -1.42 20.95
N PRO A 263 6.52 -0.48 21.91
CA PRO A 263 5.43 0.46 22.18
C PRO A 263 5.01 1.30 20.97
N TYR A 264 5.96 1.73 20.14
CA TYR A 264 5.68 2.51 18.92
C TYR A 264 4.90 1.69 17.87
N ILE A 265 5.12 0.37 17.78
CA ILE A 265 4.31 -0.52 16.93
C ILE A 265 2.89 -0.62 17.51
N ALA A 266 2.79 -0.81 18.83
CA ALA A 266 1.50 -0.97 19.49
C ALA A 266 0.60 0.26 19.32
N MET A 267 1.15 1.47 19.41
CA MET A 267 0.41 2.71 19.15
C MET A 267 -0.19 2.78 17.76
N GLU A 268 0.48 2.20 16.76
CA GLU A 268 0.05 2.27 15.35
C GLU A 268 -1.04 1.27 14.98
N ILE A 269 -1.05 0.07 15.59
CA ILE A 269 -1.96 -1.02 15.18
C ILE A 269 -3.09 -1.29 16.17
N ARG A 270 -2.94 -0.92 17.45
CA ARG A 270 -3.96 -1.20 18.48
C ARG A 270 -5.28 -0.52 18.11
N ASN A 271 -6.38 -1.27 18.19
CA ASN A 271 -7.74 -0.80 17.86
C ASN A 271 -7.90 -0.27 16.42
N LYS A 272 -7.02 -0.66 15.48
CA LYS A 272 -7.14 -0.34 14.05
C LYS A 272 -7.71 -1.51 13.23
N ARG A 273 -8.30 -2.50 13.89
CA ARG A 273 -8.98 -3.64 13.28
C ARG A 273 -10.48 -3.40 13.21
N ILE A 274 -11.06 -3.62 12.04
CA ILE A 274 -12.49 -3.64 11.78
C ILE A 274 -12.90 -5.10 11.65
N VAL A 275 -13.99 -5.48 12.31
CA VAL A 275 -14.56 -6.83 12.29
C VAL A 275 -15.95 -6.74 11.72
N ASN A 276 -16.20 -7.47 10.64
CA ASN A 276 -17.53 -7.68 10.09
C ASN A 276 -17.98 -9.12 10.42
N PRO A 277 -19.01 -9.28 11.29
CA PRO A 277 -19.51 -10.58 11.67
C PRO A 277 -19.88 -11.45 10.45
N SER A 278 -19.61 -12.75 10.53
CA SER A 278 -19.95 -13.72 9.47
C SER A 278 -21.46 -14.03 9.36
N VAL A 279 -22.29 -13.43 10.22
CA VAL A 279 -23.74 -13.62 10.23
C VAL A 279 -24.38 -12.70 9.20
N VAL A 280 -25.14 -13.29 8.27
CA VAL A 280 -25.96 -12.55 7.30
C VAL A 280 -27.22 -12.02 8.00
N PRO A 281 -27.41 -10.70 8.15
CA PRO A 281 -28.57 -10.13 8.82
C PRO A 281 -29.84 -10.35 7.98
N LYS A 282 -30.92 -10.81 8.62
CA LYS A 282 -32.24 -10.96 7.97
C LYS A 282 -33.13 -9.73 8.12
N HIS A 283 -32.87 -8.93 9.15
CA HIS A 283 -33.61 -7.72 9.46
C HIS A 283 -32.65 -6.58 9.83
N ALA A 284 -33.06 -5.33 9.61
CA ALA A 284 -32.20 -4.16 9.89
C ALA A 284 -31.73 -4.07 11.36
N LEU A 285 -32.52 -4.63 12.29
CA LEU A 285 -32.19 -4.71 13.72
C LEU A 285 -31.00 -5.64 14.03
N GLU A 286 -30.65 -6.52 13.11
CA GLU A 286 -29.52 -7.45 13.24
C GLU A 286 -28.20 -6.87 12.69
N LEU A 287 -28.25 -5.73 11.99
CA LEU A 287 -27.05 -5.08 11.40
C LEU A 287 -26.05 -4.62 12.47
N SER A 288 -26.53 -4.24 13.65
CA SER A 288 -25.71 -3.71 14.74
C SER A 288 -26.44 -3.83 16.07
N SER A 289 -25.68 -3.97 17.17
CA SER A 289 -26.21 -3.81 18.52
C SER A 289 -26.82 -2.41 18.77
N ASN A 290 -26.49 -1.43 17.93
CA ASN A 290 -27.05 -0.09 17.97
C ASN A 290 -28.35 0.06 17.14
N SER A 291 -28.64 -0.89 16.24
CA SER A 291 -29.80 -0.80 15.34
C SER A 291 -31.16 -0.64 16.05
N PRO A 292 -31.42 -1.25 17.24
CA PRO A 292 -32.65 -0.99 17.99
C PRO A 292 -32.89 0.48 18.36
N TYR A 293 -31.85 1.33 18.32
CA TYR A 293 -31.92 2.75 18.63
C TYR A 293 -31.96 3.64 17.38
N ALA A 294 -32.13 3.06 16.17
CA ALA A 294 -32.17 3.81 14.91
C ALA A 294 -33.30 4.85 14.86
N SER A 295 -34.45 4.57 15.47
CA SER A 295 -35.57 5.52 15.55
C SER A 295 -35.21 6.79 16.34
N LEU A 296 -34.33 6.67 17.33
CA LEU A 296 -33.80 7.80 18.08
C LEU A 296 -32.74 8.54 17.28
N TYR A 297 -31.82 7.81 16.64
CA TYR A 297 -30.80 8.40 15.78
C TYR A 297 -31.42 9.23 14.65
N GLY A 298 -32.52 8.75 14.06
CA GLY A 298 -33.27 9.45 13.01
C GLY A 298 -33.89 10.79 13.44
N LYS A 299 -33.93 11.09 14.75
CA LYS A 299 -34.42 12.36 15.30
C LYS A 299 -33.31 13.37 15.63
N LEU A 300 -32.04 12.99 15.46
CA LEU A 300 -30.91 13.90 15.64
C LEU A 300 -30.82 15.04 14.61
N PRO A 301 -31.30 14.92 13.36
CA PRO A 301 -31.26 16.03 12.42
C PRO A 301 -31.99 17.28 12.93
N GLY A 302 -31.33 18.43 12.83
CA GLY A 302 -31.81 19.69 13.40
C GLY A 302 -30.69 20.70 13.61
N ILE A 303 -31.03 21.85 14.17
CA ILE A 303 -30.09 22.90 14.57
C ILE A 303 -29.88 22.80 16.08
N TYR A 304 -28.61 22.81 16.47
CA TYR A 304 -28.17 22.78 17.86
C TYR A 304 -27.50 24.11 18.19
N ASN A 305 -28.01 24.81 19.20
CA ASN A 305 -27.35 25.93 19.85
C ASN A 305 -26.83 25.42 21.21
N VAL A 306 -25.53 25.21 21.31
CA VAL A 306 -24.88 24.74 22.54
C VAL A 306 -24.22 25.93 23.23
N THR A 307 -24.55 26.13 24.50
CA THR A 307 -23.84 27.06 25.39
C THR A 307 -23.04 26.24 26.39
N PHE A 308 -21.72 26.35 26.33
CA PHE A 308 -20.80 25.75 27.30
C PHE A 308 -20.65 26.68 28.49
N GLU A 309 -20.77 26.14 29.69
CA GLU A 309 -20.56 26.84 30.95
C GLU A 309 -19.37 26.22 31.66
N PHE A 310 -18.25 26.94 31.65
CA PHE A 310 -17.02 26.51 32.31
C PHE A 310 -17.12 26.76 33.82
N VAL A 311 -16.34 26.01 34.59
CA VAL A 311 -16.35 26.08 36.06
C VAL A 311 -15.95 27.47 36.59
N ASP A 312 -15.13 28.21 35.84
CA ASP A 312 -14.70 29.58 36.15
C ASP A 312 -15.73 30.65 35.77
N GLY A 313 -16.90 30.24 35.26
CA GLY A 313 -17.98 31.13 34.81
C GLY A 313 -17.81 31.65 33.39
N PHE A 314 -16.74 31.28 32.68
CA PHE A 314 -16.61 31.57 31.26
C PHE A 314 -17.70 30.83 30.46
N GLN A 315 -18.24 31.48 29.43
CA GLN A 315 -19.24 30.91 28.54
C GLN A 315 -18.78 30.97 27.10
N GLU A 316 -19.00 29.86 26.38
CA GLU A 316 -18.70 29.75 24.95
C GLU A 316 -19.92 29.22 24.20
N LYS A 317 -20.12 29.64 22.95
CA LYS A 317 -21.29 29.23 22.17
C LYS A 317 -20.89 28.56 20.86
N LEU A 318 -21.50 27.41 20.61
CA LEU A 318 -21.36 26.68 19.36
C LEU A 318 -22.74 26.45 18.74
N LYS A 319 -22.88 26.83 17.48
CA LYS A 319 -24.06 26.55 16.67
C LYS A 319 -23.69 25.66 15.52
N PHE A 320 -24.43 24.57 15.34
CA PHE A 320 -24.26 23.66 14.22
C PHE A 320 -25.59 23.04 13.80
N LYS A 321 -25.59 22.41 12.62
CA LYS A 321 -26.74 21.73 12.06
C LYS A 321 -26.37 20.31 11.66
N ILE A 322 -27.22 19.35 11.99
CA ILE A 322 -27.15 17.98 11.47
C ILE A 322 -28.15 17.86 10.32
N LEU A 323 -27.69 17.51 9.13
CA LEU A 323 -28.54 17.41 7.93
C LEU A 323 -29.38 16.12 7.94
N LYS A 324 -30.68 16.22 7.61
CA LYS A 324 -31.60 15.09 7.57
C LYS A 324 -31.33 14.09 6.44
N SER A 325 -30.72 14.55 5.35
CA SER A 325 -30.48 13.74 4.15
C SER A 325 -29.31 12.78 4.29
N ASN A 326 -28.25 13.18 5.01
CA ASN A 326 -26.99 12.44 5.07
C ASN A 326 -26.28 12.49 6.44
N PHE A 327 -26.92 13.09 7.45
CA PHE A 327 -26.37 13.26 8.81
C PHE A 327 -25.06 14.06 8.88
N ALA A 328 -24.69 14.79 7.83
CA ALA A 328 -23.51 15.65 7.86
C ALA A 328 -23.70 16.78 8.88
N ILE A 329 -22.65 17.08 9.63
CA ILE A 329 -22.61 18.19 10.58
C ILE A 329 -22.03 19.42 9.89
N VAL A 330 -22.80 20.50 9.89
CA VAL A 330 -22.42 21.79 9.31
C VAL A 330 -22.34 22.81 10.42
N THR A 331 -21.17 23.43 10.59
CA THR A 331 -20.97 24.49 11.59
C THR A 331 -21.65 25.77 11.11
N LEU A 332 -22.35 26.45 12.02
CA LEU A 332 -23.05 27.72 11.77
C LEU A 332 -22.46 28.88 12.58
N THR A 333 -21.54 28.62 13.50
CA THR A 333 -20.72 29.64 14.16
C THR A 333 -19.63 30.13 13.20
N ASP A 334 -19.49 31.45 13.06
CA ASP A 334 -18.48 32.06 12.20
C ASP A 334 -17.06 31.72 12.66
N ASN A 335 -16.16 31.46 11.70
CA ASN A 335 -14.75 31.14 11.93
C ASN A 335 -14.49 29.92 12.83
N VAL A 336 -15.45 29.01 12.95
CA VAL A 336 -15.30 27.72 13.64
C VAL A 336 -15.58 26.59 12.66
N TYR A 337 -14.71 25.59 12.65
CA TYR A 337 -14.83 24.40 11.80
C TYR A 337 -14.72 23.15 12.65
N ILE A 338 -15.62 22.19 12.44
CA ILE A 338 -15.51 20.85 13.02
C ILE A 338 -14.72 19.99 12.04
N GLU A 339 -13.48 19.64 12.39
CA GLU A 339 -12.58 18.85 11.53
C GLU A 339 -12.89 17.35 11.57
N LYS A 340 -13.29 16.89 12.74
CA LYS A 340 -13.67 15.50 12.99
C LYS A 340 -14.88 15.49 13.91
N ASP A 341 -15.91 14.80 13.48
CA ASP A 341 -17.09 14.55 14.27
C ASP A 341 -17.34 13.06 14.49
N ARG A 342 -18.01 12.76 15.60
CA ARG A 342 -18.57 11.44 15.88
C ARG A 342 -19.83 11.60 16.72
N ILE A 343 -20.87 10.92 16.30
CA ILE A 343 -22.15 10.83 17.01
C ILE A 343 -22.29 9.42 17.58
N GLU A 344 -22.58 9.32 18.88
CA GLU A 344 -22.85 8.05 19.53
C GLU A 344 -24.11 8.09 20.39
N LEU A 345 -24.80 6.95 20.41
CA LEU A 345 -25.90 6.67 21.31
C LEU A 345 -25.40 5.72 22.40
N LEU A 346 -25.11 6.28 23.58
CA LEU A 346 -24.59 5.55 24.72
C LEU A 346 -25.70 5.00 25.61
N ASN A 347 -25.35 4.00 26.41
CA ASN A 347 -26.24 3.36 27.40
C ASN A 347 -27.63 3.05 26.80
N LYS A 348 -27.65 2.19 25.78
CA LYS A 348 -28.89 1.75 25.12
C LYS A 348 -29.71 2.93 24.58
N GLY A 349 -29.03 3.92 24.01
CA GLY A 349 -29.64 5.13 23.44
C GLY A 349 -30.18 6.13 24.45
N SER A 350 -29.92 6.02 25.74
CA SER A 350 -30.40 7.00 26.74
C SER A 350 -29.56 8.28 26.79
N VAL A 351 -28.33 8.25 26.28
CA VAL A 351 -27.40 9.39 26.26
C VAL A 351 -26.89 9.60 24.85
N ILE A 352 -26.94 10.85 24.39
CA ILE A 352 -26.29 11.27 23.15
C ILE A 352 -24.91 11.78 23.52
N ASN A 353 -23.92 11.32 22.77
CA ASN A 353 -22.56 11.81 22.85
C ASN A 353 -22.16 12.39 21.50
N PHE A 354 -21.80 13.67 21.48
CA PHE A 354 -21.11 14.28 20.36
C PHE A 354 -19.64 14.45 20.70
N ARG A 355 -18.75 14.02 19.80
CA ARG A 355 -17.32 14.26 19.92
C ARG A 355 -16.86 15.11 18.76
N PHE A 356 -16.33 16.28 19.05
CA PHE A 356 -15.86 17.22 18.05
C PHE A 356 -14.39 17.57 18.29
N ASN A 357 -13.64 17.64 17.20
CA ASN A 357 -12.37 18.35 17.13
C ASN A 357 -12.61 19.62 16.32
N PHE A 358 -12.19 20.77 16.85
CA PHE A 358 -12.38 22.05 16.20
C PHE A 358 -11.09 22.60 15.61
N SER A 359 -11.25 23.45 14.61
CA SER A 359 -10.26 24.46 14.23
C SER A 359 -10.93 25.82 14.07
N GLY A 360 -10.16 26.90 14.26
CA GLY A 360 -10.65 28.27 14.20
C GLY A 360 -10.73 28.97 15.56
N ILE A 361 -11.61 29.95 15.68
CA ILE A 361 -11.71 30.86 16.85
C ILE A 361 -12.78 30.35 17.81
N ILE A 362 -12.44 29.37 18.63
CA ILE A 362 -13.28 28.81 19.71
C ILE A 362 -12.40 28.40 20.89
N ALA A 363 -12.85 28.53 22.13
CA ALA A 363 -12.03 28.20 23.31
C ALA A 363 -11.61 26.71 23.44
N LEU A 364 -12.19 25.81 22.65
CA LEU A 364 -12.02 24.35 22.76
C LEU A 364 -11.31 23.79 21.52
N GLU A 365 -10.26 22.99 21.71
CA GLU A 365 -9.65 22.19 20.63
C GLU A 365 -10.46 20.90 20.41
N ARG A 366 -10.86 20.24 21.51
CA ARG A 366 -11.59 18.97 21.48
C ARG A 366 -12.63 18.92 22.56
N VAL A 367 -13.82 18.40 22.26
CA VAL A 367 -14.89 18.29 23.24
C VAL A 367 -15.69 17.00 23.07
N ASN A 368 -16.09 16.43 24.20
CA ASN A 368 -17.14 15.42 24.30
C ASN A 368 -18.34 16.05 25.02
N ILE A 369 -19.48 16.10 24.35
CA ILE A 369 -20.73 16.67 24.82
C ILE A 369 -21.67 15.52 25.16
N TYR A 370 -22.25 15.52 26.36
CA TYR A 370 -23.17 14.49 26.83
C TYR A 370 -24.48 15.10 27.31
N PHE A 371 -25.60 14.61 26.78
CA PHE A 371 -26.93 14.98 27.26
C PHE A 371 -27.90 13.82 27.06
N LYS A 372 -29.02 13.85 27.81
CA LYS A 372 -30.02 12.78 27.75
C LYS A 372 -30.79 12.85 26.43
N SER A 373 -31.19 11.70 25.90
CA SER A 373 -31.92 11.64 24.62
C SER A 373 -33.44 11.80 24.75
N TYR A 374 -33.97 11.87 25.97
CA TYR A 374 -35.42 11.91 26.23
C TYR A 374 -36.14 13.09 25.59
N TYR A 375 -35.45 14.21 25.36
CA TYR A 375 -36.01 15.40 24.71
C TYR A 375 -36.45 15.17 23.27
N LEU A 376 -35.78 14.25 22.56
CA LEU A 376 -36.17 13.80 21.22
C LEU A 376 -37.54 13.09 21.21
N LYS A 377 -38.09 12.74 22.38
CA LYS A 377 -39.45 12.19 22.49
C LYS A 377 -40.51 13.23 22.87
N ASN A 378 -40.12 14.27 23.61
CA ASN A 378 -41.06 15.13 24.35
C ASN A 378 -41.20 16.55 23.77
N ASN A 379 -40.68 16.82 22.57
CA ASN A 379 -40.64 18.16 21.95
C ASN A 379 -40.01 19.25 22.85
N SER A 380 -39.24 18.87 23.87
CA SER A 380 -38.53 19.82 24.71
C SER A 380 -37.32 20.33 23.94
N ARG A 381 -37.23 21.64 23.79
CA ARG A 381 -36.18 22.30 23.00
C ARG A 381 -34.89 22.48 23.80
N ASN A 382 -34.99 22.78 25.08
CA ASN A 382 -33.83 23.03 25.94
C ASN A 382 -33.48 21.81 26.77
N GLN A 383 -32.20 21.47 26.82
CA GLN A 383 -31.68 20.34 27.58
C GLN A 383 -30.37 20.69 28.26
N GLU A 384 -30.25 20.24 29.50
CA GLU A 384 -29.00 20.31 30.23
C GLU A 384 -28.14 19.08 29.92
N GLY A 385 -26.84 19.31 29.90
CA GLY A 385 -25.84 18.29 29.70
C GLY A 385 -24.54 18.64 30.42
N VAL A 386 -23.52 17.86 30.13
CA VAL A 386 -22.15 18.09 30.61
C VAL A 386 -21.18 17.90 29.47
N PHE A 387 -20.04 18.58 29.54
CA PHE A 387 -18.94 18.36 28.60
C PHE A 387 -17.62 18.09 29.32
N SER A 388 -16.72 17.45 28.60
CA SER A 388 -15.31 17.35 28.95
C SER A 388 -14.47 17.47 27.68
N GLY A 389 -13.39 18.23 27.75
CA GLY A 389 -12.60 18.57 26.58
C GLY A 389 -11.18 19.03 26.90
N ILE A 390 -10.53 19.51 25.85
CA ILE A 390 -9.20 20.14 25.87
C ILE A 390 -9.36 21.53 25.26
N ASP A 391 -8.86 22.55 25.95
CA ASP A 391 -8.84 23.91 25.43
C ASP A 391 -7.65 24.17 24.49
N ASN A 392 -7.59 25.36 23.90
CA ASN A 392 -6.51 25.71 22.96
C ASN A 392 -5.11 25.78 23.61
N GLU A 393 -5.03 25.79 24.94
CA GLU A 393 -3.78 25.76 25.70
C GLU A 393 -3.39 24.32 26.13
N ASN A 394 -4.07 23.30 25.58
CA ASN A 394 -3.92 21.89 25.95
C ASN A 394 -4.28 21.57 27.41
N ARG A 395 -5.14 22.37 28.05
CA ARG A 395 -5.60 22.13 29.42
C ARG A 395 -6.90 21.33 29.41
N LEU A 396 -7.05 20.44 30.39
CA LEU A 396 -8.29 19.69 30.58
C LEU A 396 -9.37 20.62 31.13
N VAL A 397 -10.51 20.65 30.44
CA VAL A 397 -11.66 21.47 30.82
C VAL A 397 -12.93 20.63 30.90
N ASN A 398 -13.86 21.03 31.74
CA ASN A 398 -15.18 20.42 31.88
C ASN A 398 -16.18 21.47 32.38
N GLY A 399 -17.46 21.12 32.31
CA GLY A 399 -18.52 22.00 32.79
C GLY A 399 -19.92 21.50 32.44
N SER A 400 -20.90 22.32 32.75
CA SER A 400 -22.29 22.15 32.30
C SER A 400 -22.47 22.70 30.89
N LEU A 401 -23.55 22.29 30.24
CA LEU A 401 -23.96 22.90 28.99
C LEU A 401 -25.48 22.94 28.89
N ASN A 402 -25.95 23.92 28.13
CA ASN A 402 -27.34 24.04 27.73
C ASN A 402 -27.43 23.86 26.22
N VAL A 403 -28.26 22.91 25.77
CA VAL A 403 -28.54 22.62 24.38
C VAL A 403 -29.94 23.09 24.06
N ASP A 404 -30.06 24.08 23.18
CA ASP A 404 -31.32 24.42 22.52
C ASP A 404 -31.36 23.75 21.13
N PHE A 405 -32.37 22.90 20.94
CA PHE A 405 -32.54 22.09 19.75
C PHE A 405 -33.80 22.47 18.97
N ILE A 406 -33.61 22.66 17.66
CA ILE A 406 -34.67 22.93 16.70
C ILE A 406 -34.66 21.79 15.67
N GLU A 407 -35.70 20.95 15.68
CA GLU A 407 -35.86 19.84 14.74
C GLU A 407 -35.92 20.31 13.27
N ALA A 408 -35.37 19.49 12.35
CA ALA A 408 -35.23 19.79 10.93
C ALA A 408 -36.46 19.52 10.04
#